data_AF-A0A973Q3F7-F1
#
_entry.id   AF-A0A973Q3F7-F1
#
_cell.length_a   1.000
_cell.length_b   1.000
_cell.length_c   1.000
_cell.angle_alpha   90.00
_cell.angle_beta   90.00
_cell.angle_gamma   90.00
#
_symmetry.space_group_name_H-M   'P 1'
#
loop_
_entity.id
_entity.type
_entity.pdbx_description
1 polymer ?
#
loop_
_entity_poly.entity_id
_entity_poly.type
_entity_poly.pdbx_seq_one_letter_code
_entity_poly.pdbx_strand_id
1 'polypeptide(L)'
;MRRPAQHRLGPTAAHGWSHPYTGLAGLAVFYNDGGDPPATPPAGAPAPAAEPPKPGPPPTPAGTFTQEDLDRIAAREKAQGKRSAAKEFAEKHGFNSIEDAEQFIAAARQAEDAKKTEAQKRQEELDRREQELAAREAAAVARERNANRRAVLVGLGATGDDLEDAVALLRVDDDADEQTVADAAAKLKERRPELFGQAAPAPQPAGQMPPAPGGAPAGGPPPRQAPAGKPGDRGREMARLRGKIRDPKAA
;
A
#
# COMPACT_ATOMS: atom_id res chain seq x y z
N MET A 1 11.57 -60.43 -1.25
CA MET A 1 10.32 -59.94 -1.88
C MET A 1 10.67 -59.07 -3.08
N ARG A 2 9.92 -59.23 -4.18
CA ARG A 2 10.22 -58.73 -5.54
C ARG A 2 9.81 -57.25 -5.70
N ARG A 3 10.55 -56.54 -6.56
CA ARG A 3 10.22 -55.22 -7.13
C ARG A 3 9.00 -55.31 -8.07
N PRO A 4 8.46 -54.16 -8.48
CA PRO A 4 8.43 -53.91 -9.92
C PRO A 4 9.06 -52.58 -10.32
N ALA A 5 9.83 -52.66 -11.41
CA ALA A 5 10.37 -51.55 -12.17
C ALA A 5 9.31 -51.01 -13.15
N GLN A 6 9.34 -49.72 -13.47
CA GLN A 6 8.71 -49.21 -14.69
C GLN A 6 9.79 -48.63 -15.60
N HIS A 7 9.99 -49.35 -16.71
CA HIS A 7 10.73 -48.92 -17.88
C HIS A 7 9.86 -47.96 -18.70
N ARG A 8 10.45 -46.89 -19.25
CA ARG A 8 9.93 -46.26 -20.47
C ARG A 8 11.07 -46.12 -21.48
N LEU A 9 10.95 -46.90 -22.54
CA LEU A 9 11.68 -46.84 -23.79
C LEU A 9 10.98 -45.82 -24.72
N GLY A 10 11.74 -44.99 -25.45
CA GLY A 10 11.28 -44.44 -26.75
C GLY A 10 11.60 -45.44 -27.88
N PRO A 11 11.66 -45.07 -29.19
CA PRO A 11 11.12 -43.90 -29.93
C PRO A 11 10.47 -44.26 -31.31
N THR A 12 10.11 -43.22 -32.11
CA THR A 12 9.98 -43.12 -33.61
C THR A 12 8.71 -43.53 -34.41
N ALA A 13 8.38 -42.61 -35.36
CA ALA A 13 7.93 -42.77 -36.77
C ALA A 13 6.45 -42.52 -37.20
N ALA A 14 6.25 -41.33 -37.81
CA ALA A 14 5.72 -41.01 -39.16
C ALA A 14 4.29 -41.37 -39.67
N HIS A 15 3.79 -40.40 -40.46
CA HIS A 15 2.90 -40.46 -41.64
C HIS A 15 1.38 -40.23 -41.52
N GLY A 16 0.94 -39.26 -42.35
CA GLY A 16 -0.30 -39.32 -43.10
C GLY A 16 -1.42 -38.45 -42.55
N TRP A 17 -1.81 -37.41 -43.31
CA TRP A 17 -3.21 -37.07 -43.62
C TRP A 17 -3.22 -36.10 -44.81
N SER A 18 -3.06 -36.70 -46.00
CA SER A 18 -3.70 -36.23 -47.22
C SER A 18 -5.20 -36.47 -47.11
N HIS A 19 -6.06 -35.53 -47.46
CA HIS A 19 -7.38 -35.82 -48.01
C HIS A 19 -7.93 -34.63 -48.82
N PRO A 20 -8.85 -34.88 -49.76
CA PRO A 20 -8.79 -34.38 -51.13
C PRO A 20 -10.05 -33.60 -51.50
N TYR A 21 -9.92 -32.45 -52.14
CA TYR A 21 -11.02 -31.89 -52.94
C TYR A 21 -10.46 -31.18 -54.16
N THR A 22 -10.26 -31.97 -55.22
CA THR A 22 -10.36 -31.49 -56.59
C THR A 22 -11.82 -31.61 -57.04
N GLY A 23 -12.41 -30.52 -57.52
CA GLY A 23 -13.51 -30.56 -58.48
C GLY A 23 -14.77 -29.81 -58.08
N LEU A 24 -14.95 -28.59 -58.60
CA LEU A 24 -15.89 -28.31 -59.70
C LEU A 24 -15.92 -26.81 -60.02
N ALA A 25 -15.62 -26.53 -61.29
CA ALA A 25 -16.17 -25.51 -62.17
C ALA A 25 -16.78 -24.23 -61.56
N GLY A 26 -16.19 -23.09 -61.95
CA GLY A 26 -16.94 -21.86 -62.14
C GLY A 26 -16.28 -20.64 -61.54
N LEU A 27 -15.37 -20.01 -62.30
CA LEU A 27 -15.25 -18.55 -62.48
C LEU A 27 -13.98 -18.25 -63.28
N ALA A 28 -14.08 -18.47 -64.60
CA ALA A 28 -13.23 -17.82 -65.58
C ALA A 28 -13.94 -16.51 -65.97
N VAL A 29 -13.34 -15.36 -65.66
CA VAL A 29 -13.71 -14.05 -66.24
C VAL A 29 -12.42 -13.28 -66.52
N PHE A 30 -12.07 -13.30 -67.81
CA PHE A 30 -11.39 -12.27 -68.62
C PHE A 30 -10.08 -11.62 -68.13
N TYR A 31 -8.97 -12.01 -68.77
CA TYR A 31 -7.95 -11.05 -69.21
C TYR A 31 -7.77 -11.20 -70.73
N ASN A 32 -7.98 -10.09 -71.41
CA ASN A 32 -7.84 -9.89 -72.84
C ASN A 32 -6.52 -9.14 -73.05
N ASP A 33 -5.55 -9.73 -73.75
CA ASP A 33 -4.59 -8.97 -74.54
C ASP A 33 -3.92 -9.90 -75.57
N GLY A 34 -4.44 -9.86 -76.79
CA GLY A 34 -3.86 -10.55 -77.95
C GLY A 34 -2.97 -9.57 -78.71
N GLY A 35 -1.67 -9.86 -78.75
CA GLY A 35 -0.75 -9.24 -79.69
C GLY A 35 -0.44 -10.20 -80.84
N ASP A 36 -0.56 -9.74 -82.08
CA ASP A 36 0.33 -10.12 -83.18
C ASP A 36 0.23 -9.11 -84.36
N PRO A 37 1.32 -8.82 -85.10
CA PRO A 37 1.41 -7.75 -86.12
C PRO A 37 1.34 -8.30 -87.58
N PRO A 38 1.74 -7.54 -88.63
CA PRO A 38 0.86 -6.82 -89.57
C PRO A 38 0.77 -7.44 -90.99
N ALA A 39 -0.24 -7.04 -91.76
CA ALA A 39 -0.23 -7.20 -93.22
C ALA A 39 -1.01 -6.07 -93.94
N THR A 40 -0.45 -5.55 -95.04
CA THR A 40 -1.03 -4.57 -95.98
C THR A 40 -0.81 -5.07 -97.41
N PRO A 41 -1.41 -4.47 -98.48
CA PRO A 41 -2.82 -4.20 -98.80
C PRO A 41 -3.18 -4.81 -100.20
N PRO A 42 -4.34 -4.55 -100.86
CA PRO A 42 -4.37 -3.44 -101.85
C PRO A 42 -5.73 -2.72 -102.12
N ALA A 43 -5.57 -1.46 -102.55
CA ALA A 43 -6.32 -0.60 -103.50
C ALA A 43 -7.81 -0.82 -103.86
N GLY A 44 -8.59 0.27 -103.79
CA GLY A 44 -9.81 0.48 -104.61
C GLY A 44 -10.89 1.39 -103.98
N ALA A 45 -10.85 2.70 -104.30
CA ALA A 45 -11.89 3.72 -104.00
C ALA A 45 -13.19 3.48 -104.82
N PRO A 46 -14.37 4.15 -104.59
CA PRO A 46 -14.54 5.51 -104.06
C PRO A 46 -15.67 5.75 -103.03
N ALA A 47 -15.62 6.95 -102.42
CA ALA A 47 -16.55 7.52 -101.45
C ALA A 47 -17.79 8.18 -102.08
N PRO A 48 -18.84 8.45 -101.27
CA PRO A 48 -19.64 9.66 -101.48
C PRO A 48 -19.82 10.53 -100.22
N ALA A 49 -19.74 11.84 -100.47
CA ALA A 49 -20.38 12.98 -99.80
C ALA A 49 -20.04 13.34 -98.34
N ALA A 50 -19.46 14.53 -98.18
CA ALA A 50 -19.17 15.21 -96.92
C ALA A 50 -20.41 15.91 -96.33
N GLU A 51 -20.67 15.68 -95.04
CA GLU A 51 -21.56 16.48 -94.19
C GLU A 51 -20.81 17.67 -93.55
N PRO A 52 -21.47 18.81 -93.27
CA PRO A 52 -20.84 20.01 -92.72
C PRO A 52 -20.34 19.78 -91.28
N PRO A 53 -19.26 20.46 -90.83
CA PRO A 53 -18.64 20.16 -89.54
C PRO A 53 -19.54 20.57 -88.36
N LYS A 54 -19.77 19.62 -87.44
CA LYS A 54 -20.36 19.85 -86.11
C LYS A 54 -19.42 20.74 -85.27
N PRO A 55 -19.94 21.68 -84.46
CA PRO A 55 -19.13 22.46 -83.52
C PRO A 55 -18.39 21.54 -82.54
N GLY A 56 -17.08 21.77 -82.37
CA GLY A 56 -16.24 20.98 -81.47
C GLY A 56 -16.67 21.10 -80.00
N PRO A 57 -16.36 20.08 -79.17
CA PRO A 57 -16.67 20.10 -77.74
C PRO A 57 -15.99 21.28 -77.02
N PRO A 58 -16.61 21.84 -75.96
CA PRO A 58 -16.06 22.99 -75.25
C PRO A 58 -14.70 22.66 -74.61
N PRO A 59 -13.81 23.65 -74.48
CA PRO A 59 -12.47 23.44 -73.95
C PRO A 59 -12.54 22.91 -72.51
N THR A 60 -11.81 21.84 -72.25
CA THR A 60 -11.53 21.30 -70.92
C THR A 60 -11.00 22.44 -70.03
N PRO A 61 -11.54 22.66 -68.81
CA PRO A 61 -10.99 23.69 -67.93
C PRO A 61 -9.54 23.34 -67.63
N ALA A 62 -8.62 24.24 -68.02
CA ALA A 62 -7.23 24.17 -67.64
C ALA A 62 -7.16 24.19 -66.10
N GLY A 63 -6.75 23.08 -65.49
CA GLY A 63 -6.75 22.89 -64.05
C GLY A 63 -5.77 23.82 -63.37
N THR A 64 -6.26 24.89 -62.75
CA THR A 64 -5.51 25.69 -61.80
C THR A 64 -5.63 25.06 -60.43
N PHE A 65 -4.53 24.56 -59.85
CA PHE A 65 -4.51 24.06 -58.48
C PHE A 65 -4.88 25.19 -57.52
N THR A 66 -5.87 24.96 -56.66
CA THR A 66 -6.21 25.88 -55.56
C THR A 66 -5.33 25.62 -54.35
N GLN A 67 -5.22 26.58 -53.44
CA GLN A 67 -4.47 26.42 -52.20
C GLN A 67 -5.05 25.29 -51.33
N GLU A 68 -6.38 25.10 -51.36
CA GLU A 68 -7.06 23.99 -50.70
C GLU A 68 -6.70 22.62 -51.31
N ASP A 69 -6.43 22.56 -52.62
CA ASP A 69 -5.93 21.35 -53.26
C ASP A 69 -4.48 21.05 -52.86
N LEU A 70 -3.64 22.07 -52.71
CA LEU A 70 -2.27 21.92 -52.20
C LEU A 70 -2.26 21.42 -50.75
N ASP A 71 -3.10 21.99 -49.89
CA ASP A 71 -3.23 21.54 -48.49
C ASP A 71 -3.72 20.10 -48.40
N ARG A 72 -4.67 19.70 -49.27
CA ARG A 72 -5.15 18.31 -49.34
C ARG A 72 -4.07 17.34 -49.80
N ILE A 73 -3.25 17.73 -50.79
CA ILE A 73 -2.14 16.92 -51.28
C ILE A 73 -1.06 16.77 -50.20
N ALA A 74 -0.67 17.88 -49.55
CA ALA A 74 0.29 17.87 -48.46
C ALA A 74 -0.17 17.01 -47.27
N ALA A 75 -1.46 17.08 -46.92
CA ALA A 75 -2.04 16.23 -45.88
C ALA A 75 -2.00 14.74 -46.25
N ARG A 76 -2.29 14.40 -47.51
CA ARG A 76 -2.21 13.01 -48.01
C ARG A 76 -0.77 12.49 -48.02
N GLU A 77 0.17 13.29 -48.50
CA GLU A 77 1.59 12.93 -48.52
C GLU A 77 2.13 12.71 -47.10
N LYS A 78 1.82 13.61 -46.16
CA LYS A 78 2.19 13.47 -44.75
C LYS A 78 1.55 12.23 -44.11
N ALA A 79 0.29 11.94 -44.43
CA ALA A 79 -0.38 10.74 -43.94
C ALA A 79 0.24 9.46 -44.52
N GLN A 80 0.63 9.47 -45.79
CA GLN A 80 1.29 8.33 -46.45
C GLN A 80 2.69 8.11 -45.90
N GLY A 81 3.49 9.17 -45.72
CA GLY A 81 4.82 9.08 -45.13
C GLY A 81 4.81 8.59 -43.67
N LYS A 82 3.81 8.98 -42.88
CA LYS A 82 3.62 8.43 -41.52
C LYS A 82 3.30 6.94 -41.56
N ARG A 83 2.45 6.50 -42.47
CA ARG A 83 2.10 5.07 -42.62
C ARG A 83 3.27 4.24 -43.14
N SER A 84 4.06 4.76 -44.08
CA SER A 84 5.26 4.06 -44.56
C SER A 84 6.31 3.94 -43.46
N ALA A 85 6.57 5.02 -42.71
CA ALA A 85 7.49 4.99 -41.58
C ALA A 85 7.05 4.00 -40.48
N ALA A 86 5.76 3.95 -40.16
CA ALA A 86 5.21 3.01 -39.20
C ALA A 86 5.29 1.55 -39.67
N LYS A 87 5.09 1.29 -40.97
CA LYS A 87 5.29 -0.04 -41.57
C LYS A 87 6.75 -0.46 -41.56
N GLU A 88 7.66 0.40 -41.98
CA GLU A 88 9.11 0.12 -41.93
C GLU A 88 9.58 -0.16 -40.50
N PHE A 89 9.02 0.56 -39.52
CA PHE A 89 9.29 0.29 -38.10
C PHE A 89 8.77 -1.09 -37.68
N ALA A 90 7.53 -1.41 -38.02
CA ALA A 90 6.95 -2.73 -37.72
C ALA A 90 7.80 -3.86 -38.33
N GLU A 91 8.16 -3.75 -39.61
CA GLU A 91 9.01 -4.73 -40.31
C GLU A 91 10.41 -4.86 -39.71
N LYS A 92 11.07 -3.73 -39.38
CA LYS A 92 12.39 -3.73 -38.72
C LYS A 92 12.38 -4.43 -37.36
N HIS A 93 11.25 -4.37 -36.65
CA HIS A 93 11.06 -5.00 -35.36
C HIS A 93 10.40 -6.39 -35.45
N GLY A 94 10.21 -6.93 -36.66
CA GLY A 94 9.72 -8.29 -36.90
C GLY A 94 8.20 -8.45 -36.80
N PHE A 95 7.42 -7.37 -36.86
CA PHE A 95 5.96 -7.41 -36.91
C PHE A 95 5.46 -7.42 -38.36
N ASN A 96 4.40 -8.18 -38.64
CA ASN A 96 3.84 -8.29 -40.00
C ASN A 96 2.94 -7.10 -40.36
N SER A 97 2.46 -6.36 -39.37
CA SER A 97 1.59 -5.19 -39.53
C SER A 97 1.80 -4.19 -38.39
N ILE A 98 1.31 -2.97 -38.58
CA ILE A 98 1.29 -1.95 -37.52
C ILE A 98 0.32 -2.41 -36.41
N GLU A 99 -0.80 -3.00 -36.80
CA GLU A 99 -1.81 -3.54 -35.90
C GLU A 99 -1.24 -4.65 -34.99
N ASP A 100 -0.37 -5.52 -35.51
CA ASP A 100 0.32 -6.57 -34.72
C ASP A 100 1.22 -5.93 -33.65
N ALA A 101 1.95 -4.87 -34.00
CA ALA A 101 2.82 -4.15 -33.08
C ALA A 101 2.01 -3.44 -31.98
N GLU A 102 0.89 -2.82 -32.33
CA GLU A 102 -0.02 -2.19 -31.36
C GLU A 102 -0.63 -3.22 -30.39
N GLN A 103 -1.06 -4.38 -30.90
CA GLN A 103 -1.59 -5.46 -30.08
C GLN A 103 -0.52 -6.04 -29.15
N PHE A 104 0.71 -6.21 -29.62
CA PHE A 104 1.82 -6.68 -28.78
C PHE A 104 2.11 -5.70 -27.65
N ILE A 105 2.18 -4.39 -27.93
CA ILE A 105 2.41 -3.36 -26.91
C ILE A 105 1.26 -3.34 -25.90
N ALA A 106 0.01 -3.46 -26.36
CA ALA A 106 -1.15 -3.54 -25.47
C ALA A 106 -1.09 -4.76 -24.55
N ALA A 107 -0.77 -5.95 -25.11
CA ALA A 107 -0.62 -7.18 -24.34
C ALA A 107 0.56 -7.11 -23.36
N ALA A 108 1.69 -6.52 -23.77
CA ALA A 108 2.86 -6.34 -22.92
C ALA A 108 2.54 -5.43 -21.72
N ARG A 109 1.83 -4.32 -21.94
CA ARG A 109 1.37 -3.43 -20.85
C ARG A 109 0.42 -4.15 -19.90
N GLN A 110 -0.56 -4.89 -20.42
CA GLN A 110 -1.46 -5.69 -19.59
C GLN A 110 -0.71 -6.75 -18.76
N ALA A 111 0.29 -7.41 -19.35
CA ALA A 111 1.12 -8.38 -18.64
C ALA A 111 1.99 -7.72 -17.57
N GLU A 112 2.54 -6.53 -17.82
CA GLU A 112 3.28 -5.77 -16.81
C GLU A 112 2.38 -5.32 -15.66
N ASP A 113 1.17 -4.83 -15.96
CA ASP A 113 0.24 -4.39 -14.93
C ASP A 113 -0.30 -5.57 -14.11
N ALA A 114 -0.53 -6.72 -14.75
CA ALA A 114 -0.83 -7.97 -14.07
C ALA A 114 0.34 -8.41 -13.16
N LYS A 115 1.59 -8.37 -13.65
CA LYS A 115 2.79 -8.69 -12.86
C LYS A 115 2.96 -7.75 -11.66
N LYS A 116 2.75 -6.44 -11.84
CA LYS A 116 2.77 -5.46 -10.74
C LYS A 116 1.71 -5.79 -9.70
N THR A 117 0.50 -6.13 -10.13
CA THR A 117 -0.60 -6.52 -9.24
C THR A 117 -0.28 -7.80 -8.46
N GLU A 118 0.30 -8.81 -9.11
CA GLU A 118 0.74 -10.03 -8.42
C GLU A 118 1.89 -9.76 -7.45
N ALA A 119 2.85 -8.93 -7.84
CA ALA A 119 3.96 -8.52 -6.96
C ALA A 119 3.45 -7.76 -5.74
N GLN A 120 2.48 -6.86 -5.91
CA GLN A 120 1.82 -6.15 -4.80
C GLN A 120 1.13 -7.13 -3.85
N LYS A 121 0.35 -8.08 -4.37
CA LYS A 121 -0.30 -9.13 -3.53
C LYS A 121 0.71 -9.96 -2.75
N ARG A 122 1.84 -10.32 -3.38
CA ARG A 122 2.92 -11.05 -2.69
C ARG A 122 3.56 -10.19 -1.61
N GLN A 123 3.77 -8.89 -1.86
CA GLN A 123 4.30 -7.98 -0.86
C GLN A 123 3.35 -7.84 0.33
N GLU A 124 2.05 -7.63 0.08
CA GLU A 124 1.03 -7.56 1.14
C GLU A 124 0.97 -8.86 1.96
N GLU A 125 1.13 -10.02 1.32
CA GLU A 125 1.19 -11.31 2.03
C GLU A 125 2.45 -11.44 2.89
N LEU A 126 3.61 -10.97 2.40
CA LEU A 126 4.85 -10.95 3.17
C LEU A 126 4.75 -10.00 4.36
N ASP A 127 4.29 -8.76 4.14
CA ASP A 127 4.10 -7.75 5.18
C ASP A 127 3.14 -8.27 6.26
N ARG A 128 2.06 -8.93 5.86
CA ARG A 128 1.13 -9.56 6.80
C ARG A 128 1.79 -10.68 7.61
N ARG A 129 2.57 -11.55 6.96
CA ARG A 129 3.29 -12.62 7.65
C ARG A 129 4.32 -12.07 8.62
N GLU A 130 5.04 -11.03 8.25
CA GLU A 130 6.00 -10.35 9.12
C GLU A 130 5.30 -9.74 10.33
N GLN A 131 4.16 -9.07 10.14
CA GLN A 131 3.36 -8.55 11.24
C GLN A 131 2.83 -9.67 12.16
N GLU A 132 2.35 -10.78 11.59
CA GLU A 132 1.88 -11.93 12.37
C GLU A 132 3.01 -12.57 13.18
N LEU A 133 4.23 -12.68 12.62
CA LEU A 133 5.41 -13.17 13.32
C LEU A 133 5.85 -12.21 14.43
N ALA A 134 5.97 -10.92 14.13
CA ALA A 134 6.33 -9.89 15.11
C ALA A 134 5.32 -9.84 16.27
N ALA A 135 4.02 -9.97 16.00
CA ALA A 135 2.98 -10.03 17.03
C ALA A 135 3.11 -11.30 17.89
N ARG A 136 3.43 -12.46 17.29
CA ARG A 136 3.67 -13.71 18.02
C ARG A 136 4.91 -13.62 18.91
N GLU A 137 5.98 -13.03 18.41
CA GLU A 137 7.21 -12.81 19.18
C GLU A 137 6.97 -11.84 20.33
N ALA A 138 6.32 -10.70 20.09
CA ALA A 138 5.94 -9.76 21.15
C ALA A 138 5.06 -10.41 22.22
N ALA A 139 4.09 -11.25 21.82
CA ALA A 139 3.25 -12.00 22.75
C ALA A 139 4.02 -13.09 23.51
N ALA A 140 5.05 -13.69 22.91
CA ALA A 140 5.91 -14.65 23.60
C ALA A 140 6.78 -13.94 24.66
N VAL A 141 7.43 -12.83 24.28
CA VAL A 141 8.25 -12.01 25.17
C VAL A 141 7.41 -11.46 26.33
N ALA A 142 6.20 -10.95 26.07
CA ALA A 142 5.30 -10.48 27.12
C ALA A 142 4.90 -11.60 28.11
N ARG A 143 4.67 -12.82 27.60
CA ARG A 143 4.38 -13.98 28.46
C ARG A 143 5.58 -14.39 29.32
N GLU A 144 6.78 -14.40 28.74
CA GLU A 144 8.01 -14.68 29.47
C GLU A 144 8.28 -13.66 30.57
N ARG A 145 8.15 -12.37 30.25
CA ARG A 145 8.29 -11.27 31.24
C ARG A 145 7.29 -11.40 32.38
N ASN A 146 6.02 -11.68 32.06
CA ASN A 146 5.00 -11.91 33.08
C ASN A 146 5.30 -13.15 33.93
N ALA A 147 5.81 -14.22 33.34
CA ALA A 147 6.22 -15.41 34.07
C ALA A 147 7.38 -15.11 35.03
N ASN A 148 8.39 -14.35 34.59
CA ASN A 148 9.52 -13.94 35.43
C ASN A 148 9.06 -13.07 36.61
N ARG A 149 8.21 -12.07 36.37
CA ARG A 149 7.62 -11.24 37.44
C ARG A 149 6.87 -12.09 38.46
N ARG A 150 6.05 -13.03 38.00
CA ARG A 150 5.31 -13.95 38.87
C ARG A 150 6.23 -14.87 39.65
N ALA A 151 7.29 -15.39 39.04
CA ALA A 151 8.26 -16.25 39.71
C ALA A 151 8.96 -15.53 40.87
N VAL A 152 9.38 -14.27 40.66
CA VAL A 152 9.98 -13.44 41.72
C VAL A 152 8.99 -13.18 42.86
N LEU A 153 7.75 -12.82 42.54
CA LEU A 153 6.72 -12.54 43.55
C LEU A 153 6.32 -13.79 44.36
N VAL A 154 6.20 -14.94 43.69
CA VAL A 154 5.97 -16.23 44.35
C VAL A 154 7.15 -16.59 45.25
N GLY A 155 8.39 -16.37 44.79
CA GLY A 155 9.59 -16.56 45.60
C GLY A 155 9.62 -15.70 46.87
N LEU A 156 8.94 -14.56 46.87
CA LEU A 156 8.78 -13.67 48.04
C LEU A 156 7.60 -14.01 48.95
N GLY A 157 6.74 -14.96 48.53
CA GLY A 157 5.61 -15.48 49.30
C GLY A 157 4.22 -15.06 48.81
N ALA A 158 4.09 -14.38 47.66
CA ALA A 158 2.79 -14.04 47.10
C ALA A 158 2.10 -15.26 46.48
N THR A 159 0.81 -15.48 46.77
CA THR A 159 0.06 -16.65 46.30
C THR A 159 -1.39 -16.31 46.00
N GLY A 160 -2.07 -17.11 45.17
CA GLY A 160 -3.51 -16.94 44.90
C GLY A 160 -3.87 -15.55 44.37
N ASP A 161 -4.93 -14.96 44.91
CA ASP A 161 -5.40 -13.63 44.51
C ASP A 161 -4.38 -12.52 44.86
N ASP A 162 -3.65 -12.68 45.98
CA ASP A 162 -2.60 -11.73 46.39
C ASP A 162 -1.44 -11.69 45.39
N LEU A 163 -1.17 -12.78 44.66
CA LEU A 163 -0.18 -12.80 43.59
C LEU A 163 -0.63 -11.97 42.39
N GLU A 164 -1.90 -12.08 41.99
CA GLU A 164 -2.44 -11.27 40.88
C GLU A 164 -2.43 -9.78 41.24
N ASP A 165 -2.81 -9.46 42.47
CA ASP A 165 -2.78 -8.09 42.99
C ASP A 165 -1.34 -7.56 43.08
N ALA A 166 -0.39 -8.40 43.52
CA ALA A 166 1.03 -8.04 43.55
C ALA A 166 1.59 -7.80 42.13
N VAL A 167 1.21 -8.61 41.15
CA VAL A 167 1.59 -8.41 39.73
C VAL A 167 1.03 -7.09 39.21
N ALA A 168 -0.24 -6.77 39.51
CA ALA A 168 -0.89 -5.54 39.08
C ALA A 168 -0.28 -4.28 39.75
N LEU A 169 0.22 -4.40 40.98
CA LEU A 169 0.80 -3.30 41.74
C LEU A 169 2.32 -3.12 41.54
N LEU A 170 2.99 -4.09 40.92
CA LEU A 170 4.42 -4.05 40.65
C LEU A 170 4.73 -2.98 39.60
N ARG A 171 5.50 -1.96 39.99
CA ARG A 171 5.88 -0.84 39.12
C ARG A 171 7.28 -1.04 38.60
N VAL A 172 7.39 -1.64 37.42
CA VAL A 172 8.65 -1.91 36.74
C VAL A 172 8.43 -1.76 35.24
N ASP A 173 9.42 -1.21 34.55
CA ASP A 173 9.39 -1.11 33.09
C ASP A 173 9.39 -2.50 32.44
N ASP A 174 8.86 -2.60 31.23
CA ASP A 174 8.75 -3.89 30.55
C ASP A 174 10.11 -4.48 30.17
N ASP A 175 11.13 -3.64 30.00
CA ASP A 175 12.49 -4.04 29.64
C ASP A 175 13.44 -4.13 30.83
N ALA A 176 12.91 -4.07 32.06
CA ALA A 176 13.74 -4.14 33.26
C ALA A 176 14.39 -5.52 33.43
N ASP A 177 15.62 -5.52 33.92
CA ASP A 177 16.35 -6.75 34.24
C ASP A 177 15.80 -7.45 35.49
N GLU A 178 16.21 -8.71 35.68
CA GLU A 178 15.75 -9.55 36.78
C GLU A 178 16.04 -8.92 38.16
N GLN A 179 17.17 -8.23 38.30
CA GLN A 179 17.55 -7.56 39.54
C GLN A 179 16.62 -6.39 39.86
N THR A 180 16.27 -5.56 38.86
CA THR A 180 15.34 -4.45 39.03
C THR A 180 13.94 -4.95 39.40
N VAL A 181 13.50 -6.05 38.80
CA VAL A 181 12.23 -6.71 39.14
C VAL A 181 12.26 -7.20 40.60
N ALA A 182 13.35 -7.83 41.03
CA ALA A 182 13.52 -8.29 42.40
C ALA A 182 13.52 -7.15 43.42
N ASP A 183 14.25 -6.07 43.15
CA ASP A 183 14.34 -4.90 44.02
C ASP A 183 12.99 -4.19 44.15
N ALA A 184 12.24 -4.07 43.05
CA ALA A 184 10.90 -3.50 43.05
C ALA A 184 9.90 -4.38 43.81
N ALA A 185 10.01 -5.70 43.67
CA ALA A 185 9.18 -6.65 44.41
C ALA A 185 9.48 -6.61 45.92
N ALA A 186 10.74 -6.45 46.31
CA ALA A 186 11.13 -6.26 47.72
C ALA A 186 10.54 -4.95 48.29
N LYS A 187 10.62 -3.84 47.56
CA LYS A 187 9.98 -2.57 47.95
C LYS A 187 8.46 -2.68 48.03
N LEU A 188 7.84 -3.48 47.17
CA LEU A 188 6.41 -3.75 47.24
C LEU A 188 6.06 -4.52 48.51
N LYS A 189 6.86 -5.53 48.87
CA LYS A 189 6.71 -6.29 50.12
C LYS A 189 6.84 -5.42 51.37
N GLU A 190 7.76 -4.48 51.40
CA GLU A 190 7.89 -3.53 52.51
C GLU A 190 6.64 -2.64 52.67
N ARG A 191 6.03 -2.23 51.55
CA ARG A 191 4.85 -1.36 51.55
C ARG A 191 3.55 -2.11 51.80
N ARG A 192 3.48 -3.38 51.38
CA ARG A 192 2.28 -4.22 51.33
C ARG A 192 2.63 -5.66 51.75
N PRO A 193 3.06 -5.88 53.00
CA PRO A 193 3.39 -7.23 53.49
C PRO A 193 2.21 -8.20 53.41
N GLU A 194 0.97 -7.68 53.47
CA GLU A 194 -0.26 -8.46 53.33
C GLU A 194 -0.30 -9.30 52.05
N LEU A 195 0.26 -8.81 50.94
CA LEU A 195 0.27 -9.50 49.65
C LEU A 195 1.24 -10.69 49.60
N PHE A 196 2.09 -10.84 50.62
CA PHE A 196 3.13 -11.87 50.69
C PHE A 196 2.91 -12.81 51.89
N GLY A 197 1.66 -12.93 52.35
CA GLY A 197 1.28 -13.79 53.47
C GLY A 197 1.80 -13.31 54.83
N GLN A 198 2.34 -12.09 54.92
CA GLN A 198 2.73 -11.49 56.19
C GLN A 198 1.57 -10.63 56.71
N ALA A 199 1.15 -10.87 57.96
CA ALA A 199 0.20 -9.98 58.61
C ALA A 199 0.79 -8.55 58.59
N ALA A 200 0.01 -7.59 58.11
CA ALA A 200 0.40 -6.18 58.16
C ALA A 200 0.90 -5.86 59.58
N PRO A 201 2.04 -5.14 59.74
CA PRO A 201 2.50 -4.77 61.06
C PRO A 201 1.33 -4.12 61.78
N ALA A 202 0.93 -4.69 62.90
CA ALA A 202 -0.16 -4.17 63.70
C ALA A 202 0.08 -2.67 63.87
N PRO A 203 -0.94 -1.80 63.72
CA PRO A 203 -0.77 -0.39 64.01
C PRO A 203 -0.09 -0.31 65.37
N GLN A 204 1.06 0.37 65.41
CA GLN A 204 1.83 0.63 66.62
C GLN A 204 0.82 0.86 67.75
N PRO A 205 0.83 0.06 68.82
CA PRO A 205 -0.14 0.26 69.90
C PRO A 205 -0.08 1.73 70.27
N ALA A 206 -1.24 2.39 70.33
CA ALA A 206 -1.41 3.81 70.62
C ALA A 206 -1.01 4.17 72.06
N GLY A 207 0.21 3.79 72.47
CA GLY A 207 0.66 3.76 73.86
C GLY A 207 2.16 4.04 74.05
N GLN A 208 2.90 4.39 72.99
CA GLN A 208 4.27 4.90 73.13
C GLN A 208 4.45 6.22 72.38
N MET A 209 3.61 7.20 72.74
CA MET A 209 4.10 8.58 72.74
C MET A 209 5.09 8.70 73.91
N PRO A 210 6.22 9.42 73.76
CA PRO A 210 7.10 9.71 74.89
C PRO A 210 6.25 10.30 76.03
N PRO A 211 6.52 9.93 77.30
CA PRO A 211 5.73 10.44 78.42
C PRO A 211 5.72 11.97 78.35
N ALA A 212 4.52 12.54 78.18
CA ALA A 212 4.36 13.98 78.26
C ALA A 212 4.92 14.43 79.61
N PRO A 213 5.77 15.47 79.66
CA PRO A 213 6.32 15.97 80.91
C PRO A 213 5.15 16.31 81.84
N GLY A 214 5.12 15.64 82.99
CA GLY A 214 3.95 15.60 83.86
C GLY A 214 3.48 16.98 84.30
N GLY A 215 2.17 17.19 84.24
CA GLY A 215 1.50 18.27 84.97
C GLY A 215 0.26 18.84 84.27
N ALA A 216 -0.91 18.25 84.54
CA ALA A 216 -2.20 18.92 84.85
C ALA A 216 -3.40 17.97 84.63
N PRO A 217 -4.44 18.03 85.47
CA PRO A 217 -5.59 17.13 85.40
C PRO A 217 -6.54 17.49 84.25
N ALA A 218 -7.30 16.51 83.80
CA ALA A 218 -8.34 16.61 82.78
C ALA A 218 -9.28 17.83 83.00
N GLY A 219 -9.38 18.70 81.99
CA GLY A 219 -10.26 19.87 82.05
C GLY A 219 -10.46 20.57 80.71
N GLY A 220 -11.55 20.23 80.03
CA GLY A 220 -12.26 21.09 79.06
C GLY A 220 -11.70 21.21 77.64
N PRO A 221 -12.57 21.42 76.62
CA PRO A 221 -12.12 21.72 75.26
C PRO A 221 -11.30 23.03 75.26
N PRO A 222 -10.26 23.14 74.41
CA PRO A 222 -9.35 24.29 74.45
C PRO A 222 -10.12 25.60 74.19
N PRO A 223 -9.85 26.67 74.97
CA PRO A 223 -10.50 27.95 74.74
C PRO A 223 -10.18 28.45 73.34
N ARG A 224 -11.24 28.77 72.60
CA ARG A 224 -11.16 29.36 71.27
C ARG A 224 -10.42 30.70 71.41
N GLN A 225 -9.18 30.77 70.92
CA GLN A 225 -8.38 32.00 70.98
C GLN A 225 -9.15 33.14 70.33
N ALA A 226 -9.51 34.15 71.12
CA ALA A 226 -10.08 35.39 70.59
C ALA A 226 -9.03 36.05 69.67
N PRO A 227 -9.41 36.50 68.47
CA PRO A 227 -8.46 37.17 67.58
C PRO A 227 -7.98 38.45 68.25
N ALA A 228 -6.68 38.51 68.58
CA ALA A 228 -6.02 39.75 68.97
C ALA A 228 -5.95 40.67 67.74
N GLY A 229 -6.86 41.62 67.66
CA GLY A 229 -6.93 42.61 66.58
C GLY A 229 -8.35 43.16 66.39
N LYS A 230 -8.47 44.32 65.74
CA LYS A 230 -9.79 44.85 65.40
C LYS A 230 -10.40 43.94 64.31
N PRO A 231 -11.72 43.72 64.30
CA PRO A 231 -12.37 42.94 63.25
C PRO A 231 -11.97 43.46 61.86
N GLY A 232 -11.35 42.59 61.05
CA GLY A 232 -10.89 42.93 59.69
C GLY A 232 -9.39 43.12 59.51
N ASP A 233 -8.59 43.20 60.58
CA ASP A 233 -7.13 43.42 60.47
C ASP A 233 -6.42 42.25 59.75
N ARG A 234 -6.74 41.00 60.11
CA ARG A 234 -6.23 39.81 59.40
C ARG A 234 -6.59 39.81 57.91
N GLY A 235 -7.77 40.32 57.57
CA GLY A 235 -8.20 40.44 56.17
C GLY A 235 -7.40 41.47 55.39
N ARG A 236 -7.10 42.62 56.02
CA ARG A 236 -6.25 43.67 55.43
C ARG A 236 -4.80 43.22 55.28
N GLU A 237 -4.26 42.50 56.26
CA GLU A 237 -2.92 41.94 56.20
C GLU A 237 -2.78 40.90 55.08
N MET A 238 -3.76 40.00 54.94
CA MET A 238 -3.82 39.06 53.82
C MET A 238 -3.99 39.75 52.47
N ALA A 239 -4.72 40.86 52.41
CA ALA A 239 -4.86 41.65 51.18
C ALA A 239 -3.55 42.38 50.81
N ARG A 240 -2.77 42.85 51.80
CA ARG A 240 -1.43 43.40 51.60
C ARG A 240 -0.44 42.35 51.12
N LEU A 241 -0.38 41.19 51.78
CA LEU A 241 0.49 40.07 51.38
C LEU A 241 0.18 39.58 49.97
N ARG A 242 -1.08 39.65 49.55
CA ARG A 242 -1.54 39.28 48.20
C ARG A 242 -1.47 40.44 47.19
N GLY A 243 -0.86 41.57 47.56
CA GLY A 243 -0.64 42.72 46.68
C GLY A 243 -1.92 43.46 46.24
N LYS A 244 -3.04 43.24 46.92
CA LYS A 244 -4.37 43.81 46.56
C LYS A 244 -4.60 45.21 47.13
N ILE A 245 -3.69 45.71 47.98
CA ILE A 245 -3.73 47.07 48.54
C ILE A 245 -2.32 47.67 48.37
N ARG A 246 -2.21 48.81 47.69
CA ARG A 246 -1.00 49.66 47.60
C ARG A 246 -1.10 50.76 48.66
N ASP A 247 -0.13 50.89 49.55
CA ASP A 247 -0.12 51.96 50.55
C ASP A 247 0.09 53.34 49.86
N PRO A 248 -0.73 54.38 50.13
CA PRO A 248 -0.60 55.69 49.52
C PRO A 248 0.40 56.61 50.24
N LYS A 249 1.55 56.08 50.67
CA LYS A 249 2.60 56.89 51.31
C LYS A 249 3.99 56.60 50.75
N ALA A 250 4.07 56.62 49.42
CA ALA A 250 5.30 56.81 48.67
C ALA A 250 5.02 57.85 47.56
N ALA A 251 4.95 59.12 47.98
CA ALA A 251 5.14 60.34 47.20
C ALA A 251 5.70 61.39 48.16
#